data_AF-A0A9D8S9L9-F1
#
_entry.id   AF-A0A9D8S9L9-F1
#
_cell.length_a   1.000
_cell.length_b   1.000
_cell.length_c   1.000
_cell.angle_alpha   90.00
_cell.angle_beta   90.00
_cell.angle_gamma   90.00
#
_symmetry.space_group_name_H-M   'P 1'
#
loop_
_entity.id
_entity.type
_entity.pdbx_description
1 polymer ?
#
loop_
_entity_poly.entity_id
_entity_poly.type
_entity_poly.pdbx_seq_one_letter_code
_entity_poly.pdbx_strand_id
1 'polypeptide(L)'
;MNDFFIADEERVIAPEYISDDNEIETSLRPHSLDEYIGQEKAKENLKIYIEAAKNRHESLDHVLLYGPPGLGKTTLAGIVANEMGVQIRVTSGPAIEKPGDLAALLTSLNDG
;
A
#
# COMPACT_ATOMS: atom_id res chain seq x y z
N MET A 1 0.78 46.25 -23.81
CA MET A 1 0.37 46.06 -22.41
C MET A 1 -0.46 44.80 -22.40
N ASN A 2 0.15 43.74 -21.87
CA ASN A 2 -0.38 42.38 -21.86
C ASN A 2 -1.65 42.28 -21.03
N ASP A 3 -2.57 41.41 -21.47
CA ASP A 3 -3.07 40.29 -20.65
C ASP A 3 -3.97 39.41 -21.53
N PHE A 4 -3.31 38.71 -22.46
CA PHE A 4 -3.85 37.55 -23.15
C PHE A 4 -3.49 36.33 -22.29
N PHE A 5 -4.24 36.11 -21.20
CA PHE A 5 -4.09 34.90 -20.40
C PHE A 5 -4.65 33.72 -21.20
N ILE A 6 -3.72 32.87 -21.62
CA ILE A 6 -3.92 31.63 -22.35
C ILE A 6 -4.94 30.77 -21.60
N ALA A 7 -6.02 30.40 -22.30
CA ALA A 7 -6.95 29.37 -21.90
C ALA A 7 -6.16 28.09 -21.66
N ASP A 8 -6.39 27.50 -20.49
CA ASP A 8 -5.98 26.17 -20.03
C ASP A 8 -5.69 25.26 -21.24
N GLU A 9 -4.41 24.90 -21.43
CA GLU A 9 -4.04 23.85 -22.37
C GLU A 9 -4.81 22.60 -21.94
N GLU A 10 -5.90 22.31 -22.67
CA GLU A 10 -6.59 21.05 -22.64
C GLU A 10 -5.51 19.97 -22.77
N ARG A 11 -5.23 19.23 -21.68
CA ARG A 11 -4.28 18.12 -21.70
C ARG A 11 -4.82 17.09 -22.69
N VAL A 12 -4.32 17.14 -23.93
CA VAL A 12 -4.71 16.27 -25.05
C VAL A 12 -4.39 14.78 -24.77
N ILE A 13 -3.61 14.50 -23.72
CA ILE A 13 -3.23 13.15 -23.32
C ILE A 13 -3.43 13.04 -21.81
N ALA A 14 -4.69 12.94 -21.38
CA ALA A 14 -5.00 12.32 -20.10
C ALA A 14 -5.24 10.83 -20.40
N PRO A 15 -4.51 9.88 -19.79
CA PRO A 15 -4.92 8.48 -19.85
C PRO A 15 -6.32 8.40 -19.22
N GLU A 16 -7.32 8.02 -20.00
CA GLU A 16 -8.55 7.52 -19.42
C GLU A 16 -8.16 6.28 -18.61
N TYR A 17 -8.38 6.31 -17.30
CA TYR A 17 -8.15 5.15 -16.45
C TYR A 17 -9.16 4.07 -16.86
N ILE A 18 -8.73 3.12 -17.68
CA ILE A 18 -9.55 1.98 -18.08
C ILE A 18 -9.50 0.96 -16.92
N SER A 19 -10.62 0.28 -16.64
CA SER A 19 -10.70 -0.70 -15.54
C SER A 19 -9.58 -1.75 -15.57
N ASP A 20 -9.11 -2.14 -16.76
CA ASP A 20 -8.03 -3.11 -16.96
C ASP A 20 -6.65 -2.58 -16.49
N ASP A 21 -6.44 -1.26 -16.45
CA ASP A 21 -5.15 -0.68 -16.03
C ASP A 21 -4.88 -0.96 -14.55
N ASN A 22 -5.92 -1.04 -13.72
CA ASN A 22 -5.79 -1.40 -12.30
C ASN A 22 -5.36 -2.87 -12.14
N GLU A 23 -5.93 -3.80 -12.91
CA GLU A 23 -5.55 -5.22 -12.86
C GLU A 23 -4.10 -5.42 -13.33
N ILE A 24 -3.72 -4.72 -14.40
CA ILE A 24 -2.34 -4.74 -14.93
C ILE A 24 -1.36 -4.14 -13.91
N GLU A 25 -1.66 -2.97 -13.32
CA GLU A 25 -0.82 -2.38 -12.26
C GLU A 25 -0.64 -3.31 -11.07
N THR A 26 -1.70 -4.04 -10.69
CA THR A 26 -1.65 -4.96 -9.56
C THR A 26 -0.76 -6.17 -9.86
N SER A 27 -0.77 -6.66 -11.11
CA SER A 27 0.07 -7.77 -11.57
C SER A 27 1.56 -7.43 -11.67
N LEU A 28 1.90 -6.15 -11.85
CA LEU A 28 3.29 -5.68 -11.96
C LEU A 28 3.94 -5.41 -10.59
N ARG A 29 3.14 -5.32 -9.53
CA ARG A 29 3.67 -5.08 -8.19
C ARG A 29 4.24 -6.39 -7.63
N PRO A 30 5.44 -6.35 -7.02
CA PRO A 30 6.03 -7.53 -6.40
C PRO A 30 5.14 -8.08 -5.28
N HIS A 31 5.11 -9.41 -5.17
CA HIS A 31 4.29 -10.13 -4.20
C HIS A 31 5.09 -10.66 -3.00
N SER A 32 6.40 -10.83 -3.16
CA SER A 32 7.31 -11.31 -2.11
C SER A 32 8.41 -10.29 -1.77
N LEU A 33 9.06 -10.46 -0.61
CA LEU A 33 10.21 -9.60 -0.24
C LEU A 33 11.37 -9.74 -1.23
N ASP A 34 11.54 -10.92 -1.81
CA ASP A 34 12.62 -11.23 -2.75
C ASP A 34 12.40 -10.56 -4.11
N GLU A 35 11.15 -10.35 -4.52
CA GLU A 35 10.78 -9.59 -5.73
C GLU A 35 10.90 -8.06 -5.53
N TYR A 36 10.96 -7.59 -4.29
CA TYR A 36 11.02 -6.15 -4.00
C TYR A 36 12.42 -5.57 -4.22
N ILE A 37 12.54 -4.72 -5.24
CA ILE A 37 13.83 -4.15 -5.67
C ILE A 37 14.21 -2.97 -4.77
N GLY A 38 15.43 -3.02 -4.22
CA GLY A 38 15.99 -1.96 -3.37
C GLY A 38 15.44 -1.99 -1.94
N GLN A 39 15.62 -0.88 -1.20
CA GLN A 39 15.24 -0.77 0.22
C GLN A 39 15.85 -1.86 1.11
N GLU A 40 17.10 -2.29 0.86
CA GLU A 40 17.74 -3.44 1.51
C GLU A 40 17.62 -3.44 3.04
N LYS A 41 17.89 -2.30 3.69
CA LYS A 41 17.77 -2.15 5.14
C LYS A 41 16.34 -2.39 5.65
N ALA A 42 15.33 -1.90 4.93
CA ALA A 42 13.93 -2.08 5.31
C ALA A 42 13.49 -3.53 5.08
N LYS A 43 13.92 -4.15 3.97
CA LYS A 43 13.67 -5.57 3.68
C LYS A 43 14.28 -6.48 4.74
N GLU A 44 15.52 -6.25 5.12
CA GLU A 44 16.22 -7.04 6.15
C GLU A 44 15.50 -6.97 7.49
N ASN A 45 15.14 -5.75 7.93
CA ASN A 45 14.38 -5.56 9.17
C ASN A 45 13.02 -6.27 9.12
N LEU A 46 12.25 -6.07 8.05
CA LEU A 46 10.94 -6.70 7.88
C LEU A 46 11.05 -8.21 7.87
N LYS A 47 12.05 -8.77 7.18
CA LYS A 47 12.30 -10.21 7.14
C LYS A 47 12.52 -10.78 8.55
N ILE A 48 13.35 -10.13 9.36
CA ILE A 48 13.60 -10.54 10.75
C ILE A 48 12.31 -10.52 11.57
N TYR A 49 11.51 -9.44 11.48
CA TYR A 49 10.26 -9.35 12.24
C TYR A 49 9.21 -10.38 11.79
N ILE A 50 9.05 -10.58 10.49
CA ILE A 50 8.14 -11.57 9.91
C ILE A 50 8.53 -12.98 10.36
N GLU A 51 9.80 -13.36 10.21
CA GLU A 51 10.27 -14.68 10.61
C GLU A 51 10.09 -14.90 12.13
N ALA A 52 10.35 -13.86 12.93
CA ALA A 52 10.18 -13.94 14.37
C ALA A 52 8.70 -14.12 14.78
N ALA A 53 7.77 -13.39 14.16
CA ALA A 53 6.33 -13.52 14.40
C ALA A 53 5.81 -14.89 13.95
N LYS A 54 6.19 -15.35 12.75
CA LYS A 54 5.87 -16.70 12.24
C LYS A 54 6.34 -17.80 13.19
N ASN A 55 7.59 -17.72 13.67
CA ASN A 55 8.14 -18.70 14.61
C ASN A 55 7.38 -18.74 15.94
N ARG A 56 6.87 -17.59 16.40
CA ARG A 56 6.04 -17.48 17.60
C ARG A 56 4.56 -17.83 17.38
N HIS A 57 4.14 -18.04 16.14
CA HIS A 57 2.74 -18.28 15.77
C HIS A 57 1.83 -17.14 16.24
N GLU A 58 2.27 -15.90 16.04
CA GLU A 58 1.54 -14.69 16.41
C GLU A 58 1.53 -13.67 15.26
N SER A 59 0.63 -12.69 15.36
CA SER A 59 0.59 -11.54 14.47
C SER A 59 1.90 -10.75 14.51
N LEU A 60 2.27 -10.18 13.36
CA LEU A 60 3.34 -9.20 13.28
C LEU A 60 2.98 -7.95 14.11
N ASP A 61 3.96 -7.41 14.83
CA ASP A 61 3.82 -6.11 15.51
C ASP A 61 3.41 -5.00 14.51
N HIS A 62 2.75 -3.96 15.02
CA HIS A 62 2.31 -2.84 14.18
C HIS A 62 3.50 -2.13 13.51
N VAL A 63 3.44 -2.00 12.18
CA VAL A 63 4.47 -1.39 11.37
C VAL A 63 4.03 -0.01 10.85
N LEU A 64 4.89 0.99 11.01
CA LEU A 64 4.73 2.30 10.37
C LEU A 64 5.73 2.46 9.22
N LEU A 65 5.23 2.49 7.98
CA LEU A 65 6.04 2.78 6.80
C LEU A 65 6.01 4.28 6.50
N TYR A 66 7.17 4.94 6.60
CA TYR A 66 7.32 6.37 6.35
C TYR A 66 8.24 6.64 5.15
N GLY A 67 7.88 7.64 4.34
CA GLY A 67 8.73 8.14 3.24
C GLY A 67 7.92 8.88 2.16
N PRO A 68 8.61 9.56 1.22
CA PRO A 68 8.00 10.22 0.06
C PRO A 68 6.98 9.36 -0.72
N PRO A 69 6.03 9.97 -1.45
CA PRO A 69 5.11 9.23 -2.33
C PRO A 69 5.87 8.46 -3.41
N GLY A 70 5.32 7.34 -3.87
CA GLY A 70 5.91 6.51 -4.93
C GLY A 70 6.99 5.51 -4.50
N LEU A 71 7.41 5.49 -3.23
CA LEU A 71 8.44 4.57 -2.73
C LEU A 71 7.95 3.14 -2.39
N GLY A 72 6.80 2.73 -2.92
CA GLY A 72 6.29 1.35 -2.72
C GLY A 72 5.81 1.01 -1.31
N LYS A 73 5.43 1.99 -0.48
CA LYS A 73 4.89 1.75 0.88
C LYS A 73 3.66 0.83 0.87
N THR A 74 2.69 1.11 0.00
CA THR A 74 1.49 0.26 -0.15
C THR A 74 1.85 -1.13 -0.66
N THR A 75 2.85 -1.21 -1.55
CA THR A 75 3.38 -2.49 -2.05
C THR A 75 4.01 -3.31 -0.92
N LEU A 76 4.87 -2.70 -0.09
CA LEU A 76 5.47 -3.37 1.06
C LEU A 76 4.42 -3.85 2.07
N ALA A 77 3.35 -3.09 2.31
CA ALA A 77 2.26 -3.55 3.16
C ALA A 77 1.57 -4.80 2.60
N GLY A 78 1.35 -4.84 1.27
CA GLY A 78 0.83 -6.02 0.58
C GLY A 78 1.76 -7.23 0.67
N ILE A 79 3.07 -7.02 0.48
CA ILE A 79 4.09 -8.07 0.64
C ILE A 79 4.07 -8.61 2.07
N VAL A 80 4.02 -7.75 3.10
CA VAL A 80 3.96 -8.19 4.50
C VAL A 80 2.74 -9.08 4.75
N ALA A 81 1.57 -8.72 4.23
CA ALA A 81 0.38 -9.55 4.37
C ALA A 81 0.51 -10.90 3.64
N ASN A 82 1.08 -10.89 2.43
CA ASN A 82 1.35 -12.11 1.66
C ASN A 82 2.34 -13.03 2.38
N GLU A 83 3.44 -12.48 2.89
CA GLU A 83 4.41 -13.21 3.69
C GLU A 83 3.76 -13.82 4.93
N MET A 84 2.92 -13.07 5.65
CA MET A 84 2.20 -13.56 6.82
C MET A 84 1.04 -14.51 6.48
N GLY A 85 0.67 -14.67 5.20
CA GLY A 85 -0.41 -15.55 4.76
C GLY A 85 -1.81 -15.07 5.17
N VAL A 86 -1.99 -13.76 5.36
CA VAL A 86 -3.24 -13.15 5.85
C VAL A 86 -3.85 -12.19 4.82
N GLN A 87 -5.15 -11.89 4.97
CA GLN A 87 -5.80 -10.86 4.16
C GLN A 87 -5.42 -9.46 4.65
N ILE A 88 -5.15 -8.54 3.71
CA ILE A 88 -4.98 -7.12 4.00
C ILE A 88 -6.28 -6.34 3.78
N ARG A 89 -6.61 -5.45 4.72
CA ARG A 89 -7.67 -4.44 4.55
C ARG A 89 -7.01 -3.07 4.40
N VAL A 90 -7.30 -2.40 3.28
CA VAL A 90 -6.74 -1.10 2.96
C VAL A 90 -7.78 -0.01 3.22
N THR A 91 -7.38 1.05 3.90
CA THR A 91 -8.19 2.26 4.11
C THR A 91 -7.29 3.49 4.05
N SER A 92 -7.89 4.67 4.00
CA SER A 92 -7.18 5.95 4.08
C SER A 92 -7.68 6.76 5.27
N GLY A 93 -6.86 7.68 5.78
CA GLY A 93 -7.26 8.57 6.88
C GLY A 93 -8.57 9.32 6.60
N PRO A 94 -8.72 9.97 5.42
CA PRO A 94 -9.97 10.63 5.06
C PRO A 94 -11.19 9.70 4.95
N ALA A 95 -11.00 8.40 4.71
CA ALA A 95 -12.09 7.43 4.67
C ALA A 95 -12.63 7.07 6.07
N ILE A 96 -11.93 7.46 7.14
CA ILE A 96 -12.35 7.28 8.53
C ILE A 96 -12.84 8.64 9.04
N GLU A 97 -14.13 8.91 8.91
CA GLU A 97 -14.71 10.19 9.30
C GLU A 97 -15.16 10.19 10.77
N LYS A 98 -15.63 9.04 11.26
CA LYS A 98 -16.19 8.88 12.60
C LYS A 98 -15.58 7.67 13.31
N PRO A 99 -15.55 7.66 14.65
CA PRO A 99 -15.07 6.50 15.41
C PRO A 99 -15.77 5.18 15.06
N GLY A 100 -17.04 5.24 14.63
CA GLY A 100 -17.81 4.07 14.20
C GLY A 100 -17.26 3.39 12.94
N ASP A 101 -16.66 4.14 12.02
CA ASP A 101 -16.11 3.59 10.77
C ASP A 101 -14.89 2.72 11.05
N LEU A 102 -14.04 3.17 11.98
CA LEU A 102 -12.91 2.39 12.47
C LEU A 102 -13.37 1.15 13.22
N ALA A 103 -14.38 1.28 14.10
CA ALA A 103 -14.92 0.14 14.82
C ALA A 103 -15.46 -0.95 13.87
N ALA A 104 -16.22 -0.54 12.84
CA ALA A 104 -16.73 -1.46 11.82
C ALA A 104 -15.60 -2.17 11.06
N LEU A 105 -14.56 -1.43 10.67
CA LEU A 105 -13.37 -2.00 10.03
C LEU A 105 -12.70 -3.07 10.92
N LEU A 106 -12.44 -2.74 12.18
CA LEU A 106 -11.78 -3.66 13.12
C LEU A 106 -12.63 -4.92 13.40
N THR A 107 -13.95 -4.80 13.48
CA THR A 107 -14.84 -5.97 13.67
C THR A 107 -14.89 -6.91 12.47
N SER A 108 -14.46 -6.46 11.29
CA SER A 108 -14.44 -7.27 10.07
C SER A 108 -13.10 -7.98 9.83
N LEU A 109 -12.12 -7.78 10.71
CA LEU A 109 -10.82 -8.44 10.64
C LEU A 109 -10.92 -9.88 11.16
N ASN A 110 -10.25 -10.79 10.46
CA ASN A 110 -10.08 -12.16 10.92
C ASN A 110 -8.89 -12.25 11.87
N ASP A 111 -8.83 -13.32 12.65
CA ASP A 111 -7.65 -13.65 13.44
C ASP A 111 -6.43 -13.82 12.52
N GLY A 112 -5.30 -13.24 12.96
CA GLY A 112 -4.01 -13.25 12.27
C GLY A 112 -3.05 -14.27 12.83
#